data_AF-A0A2T4AWR7-F1
#
_entry.id   AF-A0A2T4AWR7-F1
#
_cell.length_a   1.000
_cell.length_b   1.000
_cell.length_c   1.000
_cell.angle_alpha   90.00
_cell.angle_beta   90.00
_cell.angle_gamma   90.00
#
_symmetry.space_group_name_H-M   'P 1'
#
loop_
_entity.id
_entity.type
_entity.pdbx_description
1 polymer ?
#
loop_
_entity_poly.entity_id
_entity_poly.type
_entity_poly.pdbx_seq_one_letter_code
_entity_poly.pdbx_strand_id
1 'polypeptide(L)'
;AVILMCSQRTRDARCGQSAPLLRKELERHLRPLGLYRDLHDERPGGVGIYFISHVGGHKYSANVMEKEEAEGDVGAAQCIWLARVRPEDCENLVRYTVLKGKVVKPERQLRGGFDRRKGLMSW
;
A
#
# COMPACT_ATOMS: atom_id res chain seq x y z
N ALA A 1 -0.84 -5.47 -7.78
CA ALA A 1 -1.23 -4.73 -6.58
C ALA A 1 -1.01 -3.23 -6.78
N VAL A 2 -1.63 -2.37 -5.97
CA VAL A 2 -1.33 -0.93 -5.96
C VAL A 2 -1.09 -0.44 -4.54
N ILE A 3 -0.19 0.52 -4.37
CA ILE A 3 0.11 1.20 -3.09
C ILE A 3 -0.34 2.66 -3.21
N LEU A 4 -1.31 3.07 -2.39
CA LEU A 4 -1.78 4.46 -2.35
C LEU A 4 -1.24 5.22 -1.14
N MET A 5 -0.64 6.37 -1.39
CA MET A 5 0.04 7.19 -0.39
C MET A 5 -0.49 8.63 -0.33
N CYS A 6 -0.95 9.07 0.83
CA CYS A 6 -1.31 10.46 1.08
C CYS A 6 -0.06 11.35 0.98
N SER A 7 -0.12 12.40 0.16
CA SER A 7 0.99 13.36 -0.04
C SER A 7 0.61 14.81 0.28
N GLN A 8 -0.58 15.05 0.84
CA GLN A 8 -1.02 16.40 1.20
C GLN A 8 -0.21 16.99 2.35
N ARG A 9 -0.05 18.32 2.33
CA ARG A 9 0.67 19.08 3.36
C ARG A 9 -0.22 19.91 4.29
N THR A 10 -1.48 20.15 3.88
CA THR A 10 -2.39 21.09 4.56
C THR A 10 -3.06 20.50 5.80
N ARG A 11 -3.51 19.25 5.76
CA ARG A 11 -4.14 18.56 6.91
C ARG A 11 -3.13 17.87 7.83
N ASP A 12 -2.13 17.22 7.25
CA ASP A 12 -1.00 16.63 8.00
C ASP A 12 0.28 16.78 7.17
N ALA A 13 1.12 17.77 7.53
CA ALA A 13 2.38 18.06 6.83
C ALA A 13 3.33 16.84 6.77
N ARG A 14 3.24 15.92 7.73
CA ARG A 14 4.11 14.74 7.79
C ARG A 14 3.87 13.79 6.62
N CYS A 15 2.62 13.68 6.14
CA CYS A 15 2.29 12.89 4.96
C CYS A 15 3.01 13.45 3.72
N GLY A 16 2.89 14.76 3.46
CA GLY A 16 3.56 15.39 2.34
C GLY A 16 5.08 15.48 2.43
N GLN A 17 5.67 15.40 3.64
CA GLN A 17 7.12 15.31 3.85
C GLN A 17 7.66 13.90 3.61
N SER A 18 6.97 12.88 4.13
CA SER A 18 7.45 11.50 4.13
C SER A 18 7.08 10.70 2.89
N ALA A 19 5.98 11.03 2.22
CA ALA A 19 5.50 10.26 1.08
C ALA A 19 6.55 10.12 -0.04
N PRO A 20 7.32 11.15 -0.43
CA PRO A 20 8.40 11.00 -1.40
C PRO A 20 9.52 10.06 -0.93
N LEU A 21 9.88 10.11 0.37
CA LEU A 21 10.92 9.28 0.95
C LEU A 21 10.51 7.80 0.98
N LEU A 22 9.30 7.55 1.48
CA LEU A 22 8.72 6.21 1.54
C LEU A 22 8.53 5.62 0.14
N ARG A 23 8.10 6.43 -0.84
CA ARG A 23 8.02 6.00 -2.24
C ARG A 23 9.38 5.55 -2.75
N LYS A 24 10.43 6.35 -2.55
CA LYS A 24 11.80 6.02 -3.00
C LYS A 24 12.29 4.69 -2.41
N GLU A 25 12.07 4.45 -1.12
CA GLU A 25 12.47 3.18 -0.50
C GLU A 25 11.62 1.99 -0.97
N LEU A 26 10.31 2.15 -1.16
CA LEU A 26 9.47 1.10 -1.74
C LEU A 26 9.92 0.75 -3.16
N GLU A 27 10.22 1.75 -3.99
CA GLU A 27 10.77 1.53 -5.34
C GLU A 27 12.10 0.77 -5.29
N ARG A 28 12.99 1.11 -4.35
CA ARG A 28 14.27 0.43 -4.14
C ARG A 28 14.11 -1.06 -3.86
N HIS A 29 13.07 -1.46 -3.12
CA HIS A 29 12.80 -2.87 -2.84
C HIS A 29 12.02 -3.59 -3.95
N LEU A 30 11.16 -2.88 -4.69
CA LEU A 30 10.36 -3.47 -5.77
C LEU A 30 11.13 -3.66 -7.08
N ARG A 31 12.08 -2.77 -7.39
CA ARG A 31 12.86 -2.81 -8.64
C ARG A 31 13.71 -4.09 -8.78
N PRO A 32 14.47 -4.55 -7.77
CA PRO A 32 15.23 -5.80 -7.85
C PRO A 32 14.36 -7.04 -8.05
N LEU A 33 13.09 -6.98 -7.62
CA LEU A 33 12.11 -8.06 -7.81
C LEU A 33 11.43 -8.00 -9.18
N GLY A 34 11.71 -6.97 -10.01
CA GLY A 34 11.01 -6.73 -11.27
C GLY A 34 9.52 -6.41 -11.08
N LEU A 35 9.09 -6.01 -9.87
CA LEU A 35 7.68 -5.82 -9.55
C LEU A 35 7.22 -4.37 -9.67
N TYR A 36 8.14 -3.40 -9.69
CA TYR A 36 7.77 -1.99 -9.84
C TYR A 36 7.03 -1.73 -11.16
N ARG A 37 5.92 -0.98 -11.10
CA ARG A 37 5.14 -0.51 -12.26
C ARG A 37 4.99 1.00 -12.18
N ASP A 38 5.28 1.68 -13.28
CA ASP A 38 4.97 3.10 -13.44
C ASP A 38 3.59 3.30 -14.10
N LEU A 39 3.21 4.55 -14.35
CA LEU A 39 1.91 4.90 -14.93
C LEU A 39 1.70 4.40 -16.37
N HIS A 40 2.78 4.08 -17.10
CA HIS A 40 2.75 3.66 -18.49
C HIS A 40 3.11 2.17 -18.65
N ASP A 41 3.35 1.46 -17.54
CA ASP A 41 3.68 0.04 -17.52
C ASP A 41 2.43 -0.81 -17.38
N GLU A 42 1.89 -1.24 -18.53
CA GLU A 42 0.66 -2.05 -18.62
C GLU A 42 0.90 -3.56 -18.49
N ARG A 43 2.15 -3.99 -18.29
CA ARG A 43 2.47 -5.41 -18.17
C ARG A 43 1.70 -6.01 -16.98
N PRO A 44 1.15 -7.23 -17.12
CA PRO A 44 0.38 -7.85 -16.06
C PRO A 44 1.24 -8.12 -14.82
N GLY A 45 0.60 -8.02 -13.66
CA GLY A 45 1.27 -8.16 -12.38
C GLY A 45 2.06 -6.91 -11.95
N GLY A 46 2.81 -7.05 -10.85
CA GLY A 46 3.58 -5.94 -10.29
C GLY A 46 2.78 -5.00 -9.38
N VAL A 47 3.40 -3.87 -9.06
CA VAL A 47 3.02 -2.95 -7.99
C VAL A 47 3.20 -1.51 -8.45
N GLY A 48 2.07 -0.81 -8.64
CA GLY A 48 2.05 0.63 -8.88
C GLY A 48 2.04 1.40 -7.56
N ILE A 49 2.79 2.51 -7.47
CA ILE A 49 2.80 3.41 -6.30
C ILE A 49 2.25 4.77 -6.72
N TYR A 50 1.16 5.19 -6.09
CA TYR A 50 0.45 6.41 -6.45
C TYR A 50 0.24 7.33 -5.26
N PHE A 51 0.39 8.63 -5.51
CA PHE A 51 0.00 9.65 -4.55
C PHE A 51 -1.49 9.95 -4.66
N ILE A 52 -2.16 10.05 -3.52
CA ILE A 52 -3.57 10.41 -3.42
C ILE A 52 -3.77 11.61 -2.49
N SER A 53 -4.97 12.20 -2.56
CA SER A 53 -5.44 13.21 -1.63
C SER A 53 -5.52 12.71 -0.19
N HIS A 54 -5.73 13.63 0.76
CA HIS A 54 -5.87 13.28 2.17
C HIS A 54 -7.04 12.34 2.35
N VAL A 55 -6.74 11.18 2.89
CA VAL A 55 -7.71 10.27 3.47
C VAL A 55 -7.53 10.43 4.99
N GLY A 56 -8.60 10.34 5.78
CA GLY A 56 -8.58 10.63 7.24
C GLY A 56 -8.29 9.38 8.08
N GLY A 57 -7.41 9.47 9.10
CA GLY A 57 -6.99 8.32 9.94
C GLY A 57 -5.54 7.82 9.71
N HIS A 58 -4.77 8.50 8.85
CA HIS A 58 -3.49 8.05 8.34
C HIS A 58 -2.42 9.04 8.75
N LYS A 59 -1.50 8.57 9.59
CA LYS A 59 -0.25 9.29 9.77
C LYS A 59 0.72 9.06 8.61
N TYR A 60 0.57 7.97 7.84
CA TYR A 60 1.40 7.56 6.68
C TYR A 60 0.66 6.42 5.94
N SER A 61 -0.10 6.69 4.87
CA SER A 61 -0.95 5.66 4.25
C SER A 61 -0.18 4.80 3.25
N ALA A 62 -0.38 3.48 3.29
CA ALA A 62 -0.08 2.58 2.20
C ALA A 62 -1.30 1.67 2.04
N ASN A 63 -2.15 1.95 1.05
CA ASN A 63 -3.29 1.10 0.75
C ASN A 63 -2.83 0.05 -0.26
N VAL A 64 -2.70 -1.21 0.15
CA VAL A 64 -2.41 -2.32 -0.78
C VAL A 64 -3.72 -2.86 -1.30
N MET A 65 -3.99 -2.70 -2.61
CA MET A 65 -5.12 -3.39 -3.25
C MET A 65 -4.60 -4.48 -4.18
N GLU A 66 -5.03 -5.72 -3.94
CA GLU A 66 -4.86 -6.84 -4.87
C GLU A 66 -6.12 -6.93 -5.74
N LYS A 67 -5.96 -6.76 -7.06
CA LYS A 67 -7.03 -7.04 -8.02
C LYS A 67 -7.02 -8.54 -8.29
N GLU A 68 -8.19 -9.16 -8.25
CA GLU A 68 -8.39 -10.51 -8.76
C GLU A 68 -9.21 -10.39 -10.05
N GLU A 69 -8.67 -10.87 -11.16
CA GLU A 69 -9.46 -11.13 -12.37
C GLU A 69 -10.04 -12.55 -12.22
N ALA A 70 -11.03 -12.70 -11.35
CA ALA A 70 -11.92 -13.85 -11.40
C ALA A 70 -13.17 -13.42 -12.18
N GLU A 71 -13.57 -14.20 -13.18
CA GLU A 71 -14.75 -13.93 -14.01
C GLU A 71 -15.96 -13.55 -13.15
N GLY A 72 -16.36 -12.27 -13.21
CA GLY A 72 -17.60 -11.76 -12.63
C GLY A 72 -17.49 -10.92 -11.35
N ASP A 73 -16.38 -10.95 -10.60
CA ASP A 73 -16.27 -10.18 -9.34
C ASP A 73 -15.39 -8.93 -9.51
N VAL A 74 -16.04 -7.78 -9.74
CA VAL A 74 -15.37 -6.49 -9.95
C VAL A 74 -15.04 -5.87 -8.59
N GLY A 75 -13.80 -6.03 -8.10
CA GLY A 75 -13.38 -5.41 -6.85
C GLY A 75 -11.97 -5.73 -6.40
N ALA A 76 -11.52 -5.03 -5.34
CA ALA A 76 -10.29 -5.40 -4.64
C ALA A 76 -10.56 -6.65 -3.77
N ALA A 77 -9.73 -7.68 -3.90
CA ALA A 77 -9.81 -8.88 -3.06
C ALA A 77 -9.35 -8.61 -1.62
N GLN A 78 -8.38 -7.72 -1.47
CA GLN A 78 -7.83 -7.29 -0.18
C GLN A 78 -7.56 -5.79 -0.20
N CYS A 79 -7.82 -5.12 0.92
CA CYS A 79 -7.39 -3.76 1.17
C CYS A 79 -6.80 -3.69 2.58
N ILE A 80 -5.53 -3.27 2.68
CA ILE A 80 -4.86 -3.07 3.97
C ILE A 80 -4.55 -1.60 4.10
N TRP A 81 -5.06 -0.96 5.16
CA TRP A 81 -4.84 0.45 5.41
C TRP A 81 -3.88 0.61 6.60
N LEU A 82 -2.70 1.14 6.29
CA LEU A 82 -1.64 1.38 7.27
C LEU A 82 -1.46 2.86 7.65
N ALA A 83 -0.85 3.08 8.82
CA ALA A 83 -0.37 4.35 9.32
C ALA A 83 0.98 4.17 10.02
N ARG A 84 1.71 5.27 10.28
CA ARG A 84 2.99 5.24 11.04
C ARG A 84 4.06 4.36 10.38
N VAL A 85 4.02 4.25 9.06
CA VAL A 85 5.04 3.63 8.22
C VAL A 85 6.29 4.50 8.20
N ARG A 86 7.45 3.88 8.40
CA ARG A 86 8.78 4.50 8.30
C ARG A 86 9.58 3.85 7.17
N PRO A 87 10.66 4.49 6.69
CA PRO A 87 11.55 3.91 5.69
C PRO A 87 12.04 2.49 6.02
N GLU A 88 12.37 2.23 7.29
CA GLU A 88 12.79 0.91 7.82
C GLU A 88 11.72 -0.19 7.66
N ASP A 89 10.45 0.18 7.50
CA ASP A 89 9.35 -0.78 7.32
C ASP A 89 9.15 -1.19 5.85
N CYS A 90 9.69 -0.44 4.89
CA CYS A 90 9.39 -0.60 3.45
C CYS A 90 9.76 -2.00 2.92
N GLU A 91 10.90 -2.54 3.34
CA GLU A 91 11.31 -3.89 2.95
C GLU A 91 10.28 -4.95 3.38
N ASN A 92 9.83 -4.86 4.63
CA ASN A 92 8.85 -5.77 5.21
C ASN A 92 7.47 -5.58 4.60
N LEU A 93 7.08 -4.34 4.26
CA LEU A 93 5.84 -4.09 3.53
C LEU A 93 5.83 -4.79 2.18
N VAL A 94 6.94 -4.72 1.43
CA VAL A 94 7.04 -5.45 0.16
C VAL A 94 6.98 -6.97 0.41
N ARG A 95 7.84 -7.50 1.29
CA ARG A 95 7.97 -8.95 1.49
C ARG A 95 6.75 -9.65 2.08
N TYR A 96 6.04 -8.99 2.99
CA TYR A 96 4.95 -9.61 3.75
C TYR A 96 3.59 -9.06 3.37
N THR A 97 3.46 -7.74 3.23
CA THR A 97 2.16 -7.12 2.97
C THR A 97 1.80 -7.23 1.50
N VAL A 98 2.68 -6.81 0.59
CA VAL A 98 2.41 -6.83 -0.84
C VAL A 98 2.44 -8.25 -1.40
N LEU A 99 3.45 -9.05 -1.03
CA LEU A 99 3.63 -10.39 -1.61
C LEU A 99 2.82 -11.50 -0.94
N LYS A 100 2.46 -11.34 0.35
CA LYS A 100 1.81 -12.42 1.13
C LYS A 100 0.48 -11.99 1.76
N GLY A 101 0.05 -10.74 1.58
CA GLY A 101 -1.17 -10.21 2.20
C GLY A 101 -1.15 -10.23 3.74
N LYS A 102 0.03 -10.14 4.37
CA LYS A 102 0.21 -10.17 5.83
C LYS A 102 0.61 -8.80 6.40
N VAL A 103 0.02 -8.44 7.53
CA VAL A 103 0.37 -7.23 8.28
C VAL A 103 1.43 -7.56 9.34
N VAL A 104 2.54 -6.82 9.34
CA VAL A 104 3.71 -7.13 10.20
C VAL A 104 3.56 -6.55 11.61
N LYS A 105 3.01 -5.35 11.74
CA LYS A 105 2.87 -4.62 13.02
C LYS A 105 1.42 -4.12 13.21
N PRO A 106 0.42 -5.01 13.27
CA PRO A 106 -0.98 -4.63 13.21
C PRO A 106 -1.38 -3.67 14.35
N GLU A 107 -0.96 -3.94 15.58
CA GLU A 107 -1.23 -3.13 16.78
C GLU A 107 -0.76 -1.66 16.66
N ARG A 108 0.26 -1.38 15.84
CA ARG A 108 0.82 -0.03 15.68
C ARG A 108 0.41 0.64 14.38
N GLN A 109 0.36 -0.14 13.31
CA GLN A 109 0.26 0.36 11.94
C GLN A 109 -1.09 0.13 11.30
N LEU A 110 -1.84 -0.93 11.66
CA LEU A 110 -3.14 -1.19 11.06
C LEU A 110 -4.15 -0.13 11.50
N ARG A 111 -4.88 0.40 10.52
CA ARG A 111 -6.01 1.33 10.73
C ARG A 111 -7.35 0.75 10.34
N GLY A 112 -7.33 -0.32 9.57
CA GLY A 112 -8.50 -0.98 9.04
C GLY A 112 -8.14 -1.72 7.77
N GLY A 113 -9.12 -2.41 7.22
CA GLY A 113 -8.95 -3.18 6.01
C GLY A 113 -9.85 -4.39 5.97
N PHE A 114 -9.77 -5.11 4.87
CA PHE A 114 -10.51 -6.35 4.68
C PHE A 114 -9.71 -7.32 3.81
N ASP A 115 -9.99 -8.60 3.97
CA ASP A 115 -9.49 -9.70 3.17
C ASP A 115 -10.69 -10.58 2.80
N ARG A 116 -11.20 -10.42 1.57
CA ARG A 116 -12.40 -11.14 1.11
C ARG A 116 -12.17 -12.64 1.03
N ARG A 117 -10.96 -13.07 0.66
CA ARG A 117 -10.60 -14.50 0.55
C ARG A 117 -10.68 -15.21 1.90
N LYS A 118 -10.42 -14.49 2.99
CA LYS A 118 -10.49 -15.02 4.36
C LYS A 118 -11.75 -14.61 5.12
N GLY A 119 -12.62 -13.78 4.53
CA GLY A 119 -13.79 -13.22 5.21
C GLY A 119 -13.43 -12.32 6.40
N LEU A 120 -12.24 -11.70 6.41
CA LEU A 120 -11.77 -10.87 7.52
C LEU A 120 -12.05 -9.39 7.25
N MET A 121 -12.47 -8.67 8.29
CA MET A 121 -12.64 -7.22 8.27
C MET A 121 -12.12 -6.59 9.57
N SER A 122 -11.54 -5.40 9.44
CA SER A 122 -11.06 -4.56 10.54
C SER A 122 -11.56 -3.14 10.30
N TRP A 123 -12.25 -2.60 11.31
CA TRP A 123 -12.76 -1.23 11.35
C TRP A 123 -11.94 -0.37 12.32
#